data_AF-A0A9X8QQN6-F1
#
_entry.id   AF-A0A9X8QQN6-F1
#
_cell.length_a   1.000
_cell.length_b   1.000
_cell.length_c   1.000
_cell.angle_alpha   90.00
_cell.angle_beta   90.00
_cell.angle_gamma   90.00
#
_symmetry.space_group_name_H-M   'P 1'
#
loop_
_entity.id
_entity.type
_entity.pdbx_description
1 polymer ?
#
loop_
_entity_poly.entity_id
_entity_poly.type
_entity_poly.pdbx_seq_one_letter_code
_entity_poly.pdbx_strand_id
1 'polypeptide(L)'
;MLGLGAVGVAVGAPLQDSLNGVFAGVREKDPTGITGLLPGYGDFRFYSVAPSVPQRTAADYRLTVDGLVARPTAYTLADLQGLPRTRMVKDVQCVTGWRVPRTPFTGVRLSHLLDAAGVKPGAKAVRFTCFDGVYTESLTLDQARRPDMLVAYAMDDRPVTHAHGGPVRLYAAPMYFYKSAKWLSGITVTDRVQPGYWEERGYDVDAWVGRSNGRDDASID
;
A
#
# COMPACT_ATOMS: atom_id res chain seq x y z
N MET A 1 -14.06 40.09 43.83
CA MET A 1 -14.66 40.62 42.59
C MET A 1 -13.98 39.89 41.43
N LEU A 2 -14.54 38.73 41.02
CA LEU A 2 -15.16 38.48 39.70
C LEU A 2 -14.10 38.41 38.57
N GLY A 3 -13.96 37.37 37.75
CA GLY A 3 -14.71 36.13 37.51
C GLY A 3 -14.25 35.50 36.19
N LEU A 4 -14.45 34.18 36.09
CA LEU A 4 -14.52 33.29 34.90
C LEU A 4 -14.99 33.99 33.60
N GLY A 5 -14.69 33.55 32.37
CA GLY A 5 -14.23 32.26 31.87
C GLY A 5 -14.55 32.14 30.35
N ALA A 6 -14.24 30.96 29.80
CA ALA A 6 -14.84 30.37 28.59
C ALA A 6 -14.75 31.15 27.24
N VAL A 7 -13.71 30.87 26.46
CA VAL A 7 -13.87 30.70 25.00
C VAL A 7 -13.08 29.46 24.58
N GLY A 8 -13.64 28.31 24.88
CA GLY A 8 -13.28 27.05 24.22
C GLY A 8 -14.32 26.71 23.16
N VAL A 9 -13.83 26.07 22.10
CA VAL A 9 -14.57 25.10 21.28
C VAL A 9 -15.65 25.67 20.35
N ALA A 10 -15.25 26.09 19.13
CA ALA A 10 -16.18 26.11 17.98
C ALA A 10 -15.53 26.08 16.58
N VAL A 11 -14.20 25.90 16.42
CA VAL A 11 -13.57 25.86 15.08
C VAL A 11 -12.56 24.72 14.99
N GLY A 12 -12.97 23.51 15.38
CA GLY A 12 -12.07 22.35 15.53
C GLY A 12 -12.00 21.38 14.34
N ALA A 13 -12.92 21.44 13.37
CA ALA A 13 -12.96 20.47 12.27
C ALA A 13 -12.40 21.01 10.94
N PRO A 14 -12.82 22.18 10.41
CA PRO A 14 -12.37 22.58 9.07
C PRO A 14 -10.95 23.18 9.05
N LEU A 15 -10.45 23.67 10.17
CA LEU A 15 -9.09 24.22 10.27
C LEU A 15 -8.04 23.12 10.27
N GLN A 16 -8.33 21.97 10.89
CA GLN A 16 -7.45 20.81 10.89
C GLN A 16 -7.33 20.20 9.49
N ASP A 17 -8.44 20.12 8.74
CA ASP A 17 -8.45 19.60 7.37
C ASP A 17 -7.76 20.55 6.38
N SER A 18 -7.93 21.86 6.56
CA SER A 18 -7.25 22.88 5.75
C SER A 18 -5.75 22.91 6.01
N LEU A 19 -5.33 22.82 7.28
CA LEU A 19 -3.92 22.73 7.65
C LEU A 19 -3.31 21.42 7.13
N ASN A 20 -3.99 20.28 7.29
CA ASN A 20 -3.54 19.00 6.75
C ASN A 20 -3.42 19.00 5.22
N GLY A 21 -4.32 19.68 4.51
CA GLY A 21 -4.25 19.85 3.05
C GLY A 21 -3.07 20.71 2.60
N VAL A 22 -2.79 21.80 3.33
CA VAL A 22 -1.61 22.65 3.10
C VAL A 22 -0.31 21.87 3.40
N PHE A 23 -0.27 21.09 4.48
CA PHE A 23 0.89 20.26 4.84
C PHE A 23 1.08 19.05 3.91
N ALA A 24 0.00 18.50 3.34
CA ALA A 24 0.09 17.46 2.30
C ALA A 24 0.71 18.01 1.01
N GLY A 25 0.38 19.24 0.61
CA GLY A 25 1.00 19.91 -0.53
C GLY A 25 2.48 20.26 -0.31
N VAL A 26 2.90 20.50 0.94
CA VAL A 26 4.32 20.66 1.30
C VAL A 26 5.06 19.31 1.31
N ARG A 27 4.39 18.21 1.73
CA ARG A 27 4.89 16.82 1.62
C ARG A 27 5.06 16.35 0.17
N GLU A 28 4.27 16.89 -0.76
CA GLU A 28 4.35 16.58 -2.20
C GLU A 28 5.55 17.25 -2.88
N LYS A 29 6.12 18.30 -2.28
CA LYS A 29 7.24 19.10 -2.82
C LYS A 29 8.58 18.91 -2.11
N ASP A 30 8.78 17.81 -1.40
CA ASP A 30 10.10 17.43 -0.87
C ASP A 30 10.67 16.18 -1.58
N PRO A 31 11.17 16.32 -2.81
CA PRO A 31 11.85 15.24 -3.53
C PRO A 31 13.19 14.84 -2.89
N THR A 32 13.62 15.53 -1.82
CA THR A 32 14.92 15.32 -1.15
C THR A 32 14.81 14.62 0.21
N GLY A 33 13.60 14.51 0.78
CA GLY A 33 13.37 13.89 2.09
C GLY A 33 13.94 14.69 3.27
N ILE A 34 14.18 15.99 3.10
CA ILE A 34 14.76 16.89 4.14
C ILE A 34 13.80 17.03 5.33
N THR A 35 12.49 16.95 5.11
CA THR A 35 11.47 16.91 6.16
C THR A 35 11.59 15.68 7.07
N GLY A 36 12.21 14.59 6.61
CA GLY A 36 12.52 13.41 7.41
C GLY A 36 13.75 13.54 8.33
N LEU A 37 14.45 14.68 8.32
CA LEU A 37 15.57 14.98 9.22
C LEU A 37 15.15 15.76 10.47
N LEU A 38 13.86 16.11 10.59
CA LEU A 38 13.33 16.78 11.78
C LEU A 38 13.13 15.79 12.93
N PRO A 39 13.64 16.06 14.14
CA PRO A 39 13.52 15.16 15.27
C PRO A 39 12.04 14.94 15.64
N GLY A 40 11.59 13.67 15.60
CA GLY A 40 10.23 13.26 15.95
C GLY A 40 9.45 12.48 14.87
N TYR A 41 9.97 12.39 13.63
CA TYR A 41 9.23 11.81 12.51
C TYR A 41 9.97 10.63 11.85
N GLY A 42 9.50 9.40 12.14
CA GLY A 42 9.74 8.22 11.30
C GLY A 42 8.86 8.26 10.04
N ASP A 43 8.95 9.35 9.28
CA ASP A 43 8.03 9.62 8.17
C ASP A 43 8.37 8.75 6.95
N PHE A 44 7.31 8.25 6.30
CA PHE A 44 7.40 7.49 5.06
C PHE A 44 8.19 8.27 4.00
N ARG A 45 9.23 7.63 3.44
CA ARG A 45 9.89 8.18 2.25
C ARG A 45 9.05 7.90 1.01
N PHE A 46 8.79 8.95 0.23
CA PHE A 46 8.07 8.83 -1.03
C PHE A 46 9.02 8.39 -2.14
N TYR A 47 8.78 7.21 -2.70
CA TYR A 47 9.37 6.76 -3.95
C TYR A 47 8.25 6.60 -4.99
N SER A 48 8.52 7.10 -6.19
CA SER A 48 7.76 6.86 -7.42
C SER A 48 8.77 6.62 -8.55
N VAL A 49 8.50 5.63 -9.39
CA VAL A 49 9.31 5.35 -10.59
C VAL A 49 8.73 6.03 -11.83
N ALA A 50 7.49 6.51 -11.75
CA ALA A 50 6.83 7.27 -12.79
C ALA A 50 6.98 8.79 -12.52
N PRO A 51 7.18 9.61 -13.57
CA PRO A 51 7.35 11.06 -13.44
C PRO A 51 6.09 11.77 -12.94
N SER A 52 4.92 11.22 -13.25
CA SER A 52 3.62 11.64 -12.72
C SER A 52 2.67 10.45 -12.70
N VAL A 53 1.68 10.50 -11.82
CA VAL A 53 0.68 9.44 -11.70
C VAL A 53 -0.70 10.07 -11.75
N PRO A 54 -1.62 9.57 -12.60
CA PRO A 54 -2.96 10.10 -12.65
C PRO A 54 -3.68 9.87 -11.32
N GLN A 55 -4.51 10.83 -10.91
CA GLN A 55 -5.39 10.61 -9.76
C GLN A 55 -6.62 9.79 -10.19
N ARG A 56 -6.98 8.83 -9.35
CA ARG A 56 -8.23 8.05 -9.45
C ARG A 56 -9.06 8.32 -8.21
N THR A 57 -10.28 8.75 -8.42
CA THR A 57 -11.30 8.91 -7.38
C THR A 57 -12.00 7.58 -7.10
N ALA A 58 -12.85 7.56 -6.07
CA ALA A 58 -13.69 6.40 -5.80
C ALA A 58 -14.61 6.04 -6.99
N ALA A 59 -15.01 7.02 -7.81
CA ALA A 59 -15.96 6.82 -8.90
C ALA A 59 -15.33 6.12 -10.12
N ASP A 60 -14.08 6.47 -10.47
CA ASP A 60 -13.40 5.98 -11.67
C ASP A 60 -12.32 4.92 -11.39
N TYR A 61 -11.98 4.67 -10.12
CA TYR A 61 -11.07 3.60 -9.75
C TYR A 61 -11.66 2.21 -10.03
N ARG A 62 -10.86 1.31 -10.62
CA ARG A 62 -11.18 -0.11 -10.77
C ARG A 62 -9.93 -0.95 -10.48
N LEU A 63 -10.13 -2.06 -9.76
CA LEU A 63 -9.14 -3.11 -9.57
C LEU A 63 -9.57 -4.35 -10.37
N THR A 64 -8.79 -4.76 -11.37
CA THR A 64 -9.07 -6.00 -12.11
C THR A 64 -8.44 -7.21 -11.43
N VAL A 65 -9.13 -8.35 -11.45
CA VAL A 65 -8.60 -9.67 -11.10
C VAL A 65 -8.87 -10.60 -12.27
N ASP A 66 -7.81 -11.10 -12.92
CA ASP A 66 -7.89 -11.83 -14.18
C ASP A 66 -6.80 -12.91 -14.33
N GLY A 67 -6.58 -13.38 -15.57
CA GLY A 67 -5.62 -14.43 -15.90
C GLY A 67 -6.18 -15.83 -15.66
N LEU A 68 -5.43 -16.66 -14.94
CA LEU A 68 -5.78 -18.04 -14.62
C LEU A 68 -6.83 -18.12 -13.49
N VAL A 69 -7.99 -17.52 -13.71
CA VAL A 69 -9.14 -17.52 -12.81
C VAL A 69 -10.42 -17.97 -13.53
N ALA A 70 -11.38 -18.48 -12.78
CA ALA A 70 -12.68 -18.90 -13.29
C ALA A 70 -13.64 -17.72 -13.51
N ARG A 71 -13.55 -16.69 -12.65
CA ARG A 71 -14.44 -15.52 -12.62
C ARG A 71 -13.63 -14.22 -12.63
N PRO A 72 -13.14 -13.78 -13.80
CA PRO A 72 -12.50 -12.48 -13.92
C PRO A 72 -13.47 -11.38 -13.43
N THR A 73 -12.99 -10.47 -12.60
CA THR A 73 -13.83 -9.46 -11.93
C THR A 73 -13.12 -8.12 -11.91
N ALA A 74 -13.88 -7.02 -11.98
CA ALA A 74 -13.39 -5.68 -11.74
C ALA A 74 -14.12 -5.09 -10.51
N TYR A 75 -13.37 -4.74 -9.48
CA TYR A 75 -13.90 -4.16 -8.25
C TYR A 75 -13.82 -2.64 -8.27
N THR A 76 -14.89 -1.95 -7.88
CA THR A 76 -14.84 -0.55 -7.47
C THR A 76 -14.24 -0.41 -6.07
N LEU A 77 -13.92 0.81 -5.65
CA LEU A 77 -13.49 1.05 -4.27
C LEU A 77 -14.59 0.66 -3.26
N ALA A 78 -15.85 0.95 -3.58
CA ALA A 78 -16.98 0.59 -2.73
C ALA A 78 -17.15 -0.93 -2.60
N ASP A 79 -16.95 -1.69 -3.68
CA ASP A 79 -17.00 -3.16 -3.63
C ASP A 79 -15.94 -3.69 -2.67
N LEU A 80 -14.69 -3.20 -2.78
CA LEU A 80 -13.60 -3.61 -1.88
C LEU A 80 -13.90 -3.28 -0.42
N GLN A 81 -14.53 -2.13 -0.15
CA GLN A 81 -14.93 -1.73 1.20
C GLN A 81 -16.10 -2.56 1.75
N GLY A 82 -16.91 -3.16 0.87
CA GLY A 82 -18.00 -4.08 1.23
C GLY A 82 -17.56 -5.52 1.51
N LEU A 83 -16.33 -5.91 1.15
CA LEU A 83 -15.77 -7.24 1.42
C LEU A 83 -15.27 -7.40 2.87
N PRO A 84 -15.04 -8.65 3.34
CA PRO A 84 -14.50 -8.90 4.67
C PRO A 84 -13.23 -8.12 4.97
N ARG A 85 -13.34 -7.17 5.91
CA ARG A 85 -12.28 -6.25 6.29
C ARG A 85 -11.27 -6.90 7.21
N THR A 86 -9.99 -6.71 6.92
CA THR A 86 -8.86 -7.03 7.80
C THR A 86 -8.09 -5.76 8.11
N ARG A 87 -7.83 -5.51 9.39
CA ARG A 87 -6.90 -4.49 9.87
C ARG A 87 -5.66 -5.18 10.43
N MET A 88 -4.48 -4.70 10.04
CA MET A 88 -3.19 -5.24 10.46
C MET A 88 -2.29 -4.11 10.92
N VAL A 89 -1.58 -4.30 12.01
CA VAL A 89 -0.55 -3.35 12.49
C VAL A 89 0.77 -4.09 12.48
N LYS A 90 1.67 -3.67 11.59
CA LYS A 90 3.02 -4.24 11.43
C LYS A 90 3.98 -3.13 11.04
N ASP A 91 5.27 -3.41 11.22
CA ASP A 91 6.31 -2.48 10.77
C ASP A 91 6.34 -2.43 9.24
N VAL A 92 6.64 -1.25 8.70
CA VAL A 92 7.04 -1.10 7.29
C VAL A 92 8.54 -0.99 7.23
N GLN A 93 9.17 -1.78 6.37
CA GLN A 93 10.61 -1.74 6.19
C GLN A 93 11.00 -1.57 4.73
N CYS A 94 11.85 -0.59 4.46
CA CYS A 94 12.44 -0.41 3.15
C CYS A 94 13.77 -1.13 3.05
N VAL A 95 14.04 -1.65 1.86
CA VAL A 95 15.32 -2.28 1.51
C VAL A 95 16.52 -1.34 1.70
N THR A 96 16.31 -0.01 1.61
CA THR A 96 17.36 1.00 1.86
C THR A 96 17.60 1.30 3.34
N GLY A 97 16.92 0.61 4.25
CA GLY A 97 17.26 0.56 5.66
C GLY A 97 16.43 1.43 6.61
N TRP A 98 15.48 2.21 6.10
CA TRP A 98 14.52 2.90 6.97
C TRP A 98 13.35 2.00 7.32
N ARG A 99 12.76 2.25 8.50
CA ARG A 99 11.63 1.50 9.07
C ARG A 99 10.62 2.49 9.65
N VAL A 100 9.33 2.18 9.50
CA VAL A 100 8.23 2.89 10.17
C VAL A 100 7.49 1.87 11.05
N PRO A 101 7.63 1.96 12.38
CA PRO A 101 7.10 0.94 13.28
C PRO A 101 5.58 1.04 13.43
N ARG A 102 4.92 -0.10 13.66
CA ARG A 102 3.49 -0.21 14.00
C ARG A 102 2.55 0.58 13.07
N THR A 103 2.70 0.42 11.77
CA THR A 103 1.84 1.09 10.79
C THR A 103 0.54 0.29 10.59
N PRO A 104 -0.64 0.84 10.92
CA PRO A 104 -1.90 0.18 10.64
C PRO A 104 -2.28 0.29 9.16
N PHE A 105 -2.55 -0.85 8.53
CA PHE A 105 -3.21 -0.96 7.23
C PHE A 105 -4.54 -1.67 7.37
N THR A 106 -5.54 -1.21 6.61
CA THR A 106 -6.84 -1.85 6.53
C THR A 106 -7.24 -2.08 5.08
N GLY A 107 -7.77 -3.27 4.81
CA GLY A 107 -8.11 -3.70 3.45
C GLY A 107 -8.80 -5.06 3.42
N VAL A 108 -8.77 -5.67 2.24
CA VAL A 108 -9.22 -7.04 1.99
C VAL A 108 -8.00 -7.93 1.91
N ARG A 109 -8.06 -9.14 2.47
CA ARG A 109 -6.97 -10.12 2.28
C ARG A 109 -6.87 -10.47 0.80
N LEU A 110 -5.65 -10.49 0.27
CA LEU A 110 -5.41 -10.88 -1.12
C LEU A 110 -5.96 -12.28 -1.42
N SER A 111 -5.80 -13.21 -0.48
CA SER A 111 -6.37 -14.57 -0.57
C SER A 111 -7.88 -14.57 -0.81
N HIS A 112 -8.63 -13.66 -0.18
CA HIS A 112 -10.08 -13.58 -0.34
C HIS A 112 -10.48 -13.21 -1.78
N LEU A 113 -9.75 -12.28 -2.40
CA LEU A 113 -10.00 -11.91 -3.81
C LEU A 113 -9.66 -13.07 -4.75
N LEU A 114 -8.57 -13.79 -4.48
CA LEU A 114 -8.16 -14.97 -5.25
C LEU A 114 -9.19 -16.10 -5.15
N ASP A 115 -9.75 -16.34 -3.97
CA ASP A 115 -10.78 -17.35 -3.74
C ASP A 115 -12.09 -16.95 -4.44
N ALA A 116 -12.48 -15.69 -4.34
CA ALA A 116 -13.65 -15.15 -5.03
C ALA A 116 -13.52 -15.28 -6.56
N ALA A 117 -12.34 -15.02 -7.12
CA ALA A 117 -12.06 -15.18 -8.55
C ALA A 117 -12.00 -16.66 -8.99
N GLY A 118 -11.71 -17.58 -8.06
CA GLY A 118 -11.58 -19.02 -8.34
C GLY A 118 -10.34 -19.33 -9.17
N VAL A 119 -9.16 -19.26 -8.53
CA VAL A 119 -7.87 -19.60 -9.14
C VAL A 119 -7.91 -21.00 -9.78
N LYS A 120 -7.51 -21.09 -11.05
CA LYS A 120 -7.50 -22.33 -11.83
C LYS A 120 -6.29 -23.22 -11.49
N PRO A 121 -6.40 -24.55 -11.70
CA PRO A 121 -5.25 -25.43 -11.66
C PRO A 121 -4.11 -24.96 -12.57
N GLY A 122 -2.87 -25.17 -12.15
CA GLY A 122 -1.67 -24.74 -12.88
C GLY A 122 -1.22 -23.30 -12.62
N ALA A 123 -2.02 -22.48 -11.93
CA ALA A 123 -1.58 -21.19 -11.42
C ALA A 123 -0.47 -21.36 -10.38
N LYS A 124 0.59 -20.54 -10.49
CA LYS A 124 1.75 -20.58 -9.57
C LYS A 124 2.14 -19.22 -9.01
N ALA A 125 1.64 -18.13 -9.60
CA ALA A 125 2.00 -16.79 -9.19
C ALA A 125 0.89 -15.78 -9.49
N VAL A 126 1.08 -14.56 -9.01
CA VAL A 126 0.28 -13.40 -9.33
C VAL A 126 1.20 -12.27 -9.77
N ARG A 127 0.77 -11.52 -10.78
CA ARG A 127 1.40 -10.29 -11.24
C ARG A 127 0.48 -9.12 -10.94
N PHE A 128 1.06 -8.04 -10.44
CA PHE A 128 0.38 -6.80 -10.12
C PHE A 128 0.73 -5.74 -11.16
N THR A 129 -0.26 -4.92 -11.51
CA THR A 129 -0.07 -3.71 -12.30
C THR A 129 -0.58 -2.50 -11.56
N CYS A 130 0.01 -1.35 -11.87
CA CYS A 130 -0.35 -0.06 -11.29
C CYS A 130 -0.88 0.88 -12.37
N PHE A 131 -1.78 1.80 -12.02
CA PHE A 131 -2.32 2.77 -12.99
C PHE A 131 -1.36 3.94 -13.28
N ASP A 132 -0.15 3.91 -12.71
CA ASP A 132 0.97 4.73 -13.21
C ASP A 132 1.49 4.26 -14.58
N GLY A 133 1.11 3.04 -15.01
CA GLY A 133 1.49 2.45 -16.29
C GLY A 133 2.92 1.93 -16.36
N VAL A 134 3.68 1.97 -15.26
CA VAL A 134 5.11 1.64 -15.21
C VAL A 134 5.40 0.55 -14.19
N TYR A 135 4.90 0.69 -12.96
CA TYR A 135 5.29 -0.21 -11.88
C TYR A 135 4.55 -1.55 -11.98
N THR A 136 5.33 -2.62 -11.92
CA THR A 136 4.84 -4.00 -11.88
C THR A 136 5.47 -4.71 -10.69
N GLU A 137 4.75 -5.68 -10.16
CA GLU A 137 5.21 -6.50 -9.06
C GLU A 137 4.71 -7.94 -9.25
N SER A 138 5.29 -8.91 -8.55
CA SER A 138 4.79 -10.27 -8.52
C SER A 138 5.01 -10.95 -7.18
N LEU A 139 4.19 -11.96 -6.91
CA LEU A 139 4.34 -12.87 -5.78
C LEU A 139 4.10 -14.30 -6.28
N THR A 140 4.72 -15.30 -5.65
CA THR A 140 4.25 -16.67 -5.80
C THR A 140 2.81 -16.78 -5.28
N LEU A 141 2.06 -17.79 -5.73
CA LEU A 141 0.69 -17.98 -5.28
C LEU A 141 0.65 -18.27 -3.77
N ASP A 142 1.65 -18.98 -3.24
CA ASP A 142 1.77 -19.26 -1.81
C ASP A 142 2.02 -17.97 -1.01
N GLN A 143 2.91 -17.10 -1.49
CA GLN A 143 3.14 -15.78 -0.89
C GLN A 143 1.85 -14.95 -0.91
N ALA A 144 1.18 -14.88 -2.05
CA ALA A 144 -0.07 -14.12 -2.23
C ALA A 144 -1.23 -14.60 -1.34
N ARG A 145 -1.22 -15.87 -0.95
CA ARG A 145 -2.23 -16.50 -0.09
C ARG A 145 -1.95 -16.35 1.40
N ARG A 146 -0.80 -15.78 1.80
CA ARG A 146 -0.50 -15.56 3.20
C ARG A 146 -1.51 -14.62 3.88
N PRO A 147 -1.75 -14.80 5.20
CA PRO A 147 -2.70 -13.96 5.93
C PRO A 147 -2.25 -12.50 6.12
N ASP A 148 -0.98 -12.21 5.82
CA ASP A 148 -0.32 -10.92 5.97
C ASP A 148 -0.14 -10.16 4.63
N MET A 149 -0.99 -10.48 3.65
CA MET A 149 -1.11 -9.80 2.36
C MET A 149 -2.47 -9.09 2.24
N LEU A 150 -2.46 -7.77 2.08
CA LEU A 150 -3.68 -6.96 1.93
C LEU A 150 -3.71 -6.20 0.60
N VAL A 151 -4.90 -6.14 0.02
CA VAL A 151 -5.30 -5.06 -0.88
C VAL A 151 -5.89 -3.96 0.01
N ALA A 152 -5.07 -2.97 0.33
CA ALA A 152 -5.33 -1.96 1.35
C ALA A 152 -5.92 -0.68 0.75
N TYR A 153 -7.00 -0.20 1.36
CA TYR A 153 -7.67 1.07 1.03
C TYR A 153 -7.59 2.09 2.17
N ALA A 154 -7.06 1.71 3.34
CA ALA A 154 -6.78 2.63 4.43
C ALA A 154 -5.42 2.35 5.09
N MET A 155 -4.79 3.43 5.55
CA MET A 155 -3.48 3.49 6.21
C MET A 155 -3.57 4.56 7.31
N ASP A 156 -3.03 4.30 8.50
CA ASP A 156 -3.20 5.21 9.66
C ASP A 156 -4.66 5.54 9.94
N ASP A 157 -5.51 4.50 9.83
CA ASP A 157 -6.96 4.53 10.02
C ASP A 157 -7.71 5.56 9.16
N ARG A 158 -7.08 6.02 8.09
CA ARG A 158 -7.61 6.98 7.11
C ARG A 158 -7.49 6.43 5.69
N PRO A 159 -8.28 6.92 4.72
CA PRO A 159 -8.12 6.52 3.32
C PRO A 159 -6.67 6.66 2.86
N VAL A 160 -6.17 5.69 2.10
CA VAL A 160 -4.81 5.78 1.54
C VAL A 160 -4.73 7.01 0.64
N THR A 161 -3.83 7.94 0.98
CA THR A 161 -3.63 9.15 0.16
C THR A 161 -2.99 8.81 -1.17
N HIS A 162 -3.13 9.68 -2.17
CA HIS A 162 -2.47 9.48 -3.46
C HIS A 162 -0.95 9.27 -3.32
N ALA A 163 -0.29 10.05 -2.45
CA ALA A 163 1.15 9.90 -2.18
C ALA A 163 1.54 8.52 -1.58
N HIS A 164 0.64 7.92 -0.80
CA HIS A 164 0.83 6.57 -0.27
C HIS A 164 0.35 5.46 -1.21
N GLY A 165 -0.02 5.79 -2.46
CA GLY A 165 -0.46 4.83 -3.47
C GLY A 165 -1.96 4.64 -3.52
N GLY A 166 -2.74 5.60 -3.04
CA GLY A 166 -4.20 5.55 -3.02
C GLY A 166 -4.82 5.65 -4.43
N PRO A 167 -6.08 5.23 -4.59
CA PRO A 167 -7.02 4.88 -3.51
C PRO A 167 -6.81 3.47 -2.93
N VAL A 168 -6.05 2.61 -3.61
CA VAL A 168 -5.78 1.23 -3.20
C VAL A 168 -4.34 0.86 -3.51
N ARG A 169 -3.69 0.17 -2.57
CA ARG A 169 -2.34 -0.36 -2.73
C ARG A 169 -2.26 -1.82 -2.30
N LEU A 170 -1.24 -2.53 -2.76
CA LEU A 170 -0.80 -3.76 -2.13
C LEU A 170 -0.05 -3.43 -0.83
N TYR A 171 -0.26 -4.24 0.19
CA TYR A 171 0.54 -4.28 1.41
C TYR A 171 0.98 -5.72 1.69
N ALA A 172 2.28 -5.97 1.49
CA ALA A 172 2.93 -7.24 1.74
C ALA A 172 3.79 -7.11 3.01
N ALA A 173 3.17 -7.31 4.18
CA ALA A 173 3.79 -7.02 5.47
C ALA A 173 5.14 -7.73 5.74
N PRO A 174 5.35 -9.01 5.38
CA PRO A 174 6.60 -9.71 5.71
C PRO A 174 7.76 -9.41 4.73
N MET A 175 7.55 -8.53 3.76
CA MET A 175 8.48 -8.26 2.67
C MET A 175 8.94 -6.80 2.67
N TYR A 176 10.08 -6.55 2.04
CA TYR A 176 10.53 -5.18 1.80
C TYR A 176 9.50 -4.39 1.02
N PHE A 177 9.35 -3.12 1.40
CA PHE A 177 8.20 -2.31 1.00
C PHE A 177 8.10 -2.02 -0.50
N TYR A 178 9.14 -2.32 -1.29
CA TYR A 178 9.02 -2.28 -2.74
C TYR A 178 7.99 -3.30 -3.26
N LYS A 179 7.83 -4.46 -2.61
CA LYS A 179 6.77 -5.43 -2.93
C LYS A 179 5.36 -4.89 -2.68
N SER A 180 5.22 -3.84 -1.87
CA SER A 180 3.92 -3.22 -1.55
C SER A 180 3.54 -2.18 -2.61
N ALA A 181 3.19 -2.66 -3.81
CA ALA A 181 2.85 -1.84 -4.98
C ALA A 181 1.81 -0.75 -4.69
N LYS A 182 2.12 0.49 -5.09
CA LYS A 182 1.24 1.66 -5.01
C LYS A 182 0.30 1.72 -6.21
N TRP A 183 -0.84 2.43 -6.08
CA TRP A 183 -1.73 2.72 -7.21
C TRP A 183 -2.21 1.46 -7.94
N LEU A 184 -2.52 0.42 -7.16
CA LEU A 184 -2.79 -0.92 -7.66
C LEU A 184 -4.01 -0.90 -8.59
N SER A 185 -3.87 -1.41 -9.81
CA SER A 185 -4.92 -1.44 -10.82
C SER A 185 -5.29 -2.84 -11.31
N GLY A 186 -4.40 -3.82 -11.17
CA GLY A 186 -4.66 -5.18 -11.63
C GLY A 186 -3.93 -6.26 -10.83
N ILE A 187 -4.55 -7.44 -10.77
CA ILE A 187 -4.04 -8.68 -10.19
C ILE A 187 -4.28 -9.79 -11.23
N THR A 188 -3.23 -10.17 -11.94
CA THR A 188 -3.29 -11.22 -12.96
C THR A 188 -2.70 -12.51 -12.39
N VAL A 189 -3.49 -13.58 -12.35
CA VAL A 189 -3.00 -14.89 -11.92
C VAL A 189 -2.26 -15.57 -13.08
N THR A 190 -1.03 -16.02 -12.84
CA THR A 190 -0.11 -16.55 -13.87
C THR A 190 0.40 -17.95 -13.54
N ASP A 191 0.95 -18.63 -14.54
CA ASP A 191 1.52 -19.99 -14.45
C ASP A 191 2.95 -20.02 -13.88
N ARG A 192 3.59 -18.85 -13.76
CA ARG A 192 4.93 -18.65 -13.22
C ARG A 192 5.11 -17.22 -12.73
N VAL A 193 6.09 -17.03 -11.84
CA VAL A 193 6.53 -15.69 -11.40
C VAL A 193 7.08 -14.94 -12.61
N GLN A 194 6.66 -13.68 -12.76
CA GLN A 194 7.16 -12.74 -13.74
C GLN A 194 7.79 -11.58 -12.97
N PRO A 195 9.14 -11.45 -12.97
CA PRO A 195 9.82 -10.39 -12.23
C PRO A 195 9.18 -9.02 -12.42
N GLY A 196 9.05 -8.27 -11.32
CA GLY A 196 8.53 -6.91 -11.31
C GLY A 196 9.62 -5.89 -11.63
N TYR A 197 9.28 -4.62 -11.42
CA TYR A 197 10.14 -3.50 -11.77
C TYR A 197 11.52 -3.57 -11.08
N TRP A 198 11.57 -3.85 -9.78
CA TRP A 198 12.85 -3.87 -9.05
C TRP A 198 13.58 -5.19 -9.21
N GLU A 199 12.86 -6.30 -9.35
CA GLU A 199 13.44 -7.62 -9.58
C GLU A 199 14.20 -7.67 -10.91
N GLU A 200 13.66 -7.05 -11.96
CA GLU A 200 14.36 -6.87 -13.25
C GLU A 200 15.64 -6.02 -13.11
N ARG A 201 15.80 -5.30 -12.00
CA ARG A 201 16.95 -4.45 -11.68
C ARG A 201 17.86 -5.05 -10.61
N GLY A 202 17.72 -6.35 -10.34
CA GLY A 202 18.62 -7.11 -9.46
C GLY A 202 18.22 -7.13 -7.99
N TYR A 203 17.02 -6.65 -7.64
CA TYR A 203 16.46 -6.85 -6.30
C TYR A 203 15.95 -8.29 -6.15
N ASP A 204 15.92 -8.80 -4.93
CA ASP A 204 15.44 -10.15 -4.65
C ASP A 204 13.94 -10.28 -5.00
N VAL A 205 13.58 -11.39 -5.65
CA VAL A 205 12.21 -11.70 -6.04
C VAL A 205 11.34 -11.96 -4.82
N ASP A 206 11.88 -12.66 -3.82
CA ASP A 206 11.15 -13.07 -2.63
C ASP A 206 11.06 -11.96 -1.58
N ALA A 207 12.09 -11.11 -1.53
CA ALA A 207 12.11 -9.86 -0.78
C ALA A 207 11.76 -9.96 0.72
N TRP A 208 11.97 -11.10 1.34
CA TRP A 208 11.72 -11.29 2.77
C TRP A 208 12.60 -10.36 3.59
N VAL A 209 11.97 -9.60 4.48
CA VAL A 209 12.68 -8.84 5.50
C VAL A 209 13.54 -9.81 6.32
N GLY A 210 14.79 -9.44 6.57
CA GLY A 210 15.71 -10.29 7.34
C GLY A 210 16.45 -11.37 6.53
N ARG A 211 16.14 -11.57 5.24
CA ARG A 211 16.81 -12.59 4.40
C ARG A 211 17.35 -12.04 3.09
N SER A 212 16.61 -11.15 2.44
CA SER A 212 16.89 -10.74 1.05
C SER A 212 18.01 -9.71 0.85
N ASN A 213 18.55 -9.14 1.92
CA ASN A 213 19.67 -8.18 1.85
C ASN A 213 20.74 -8.43 2.93
N GLY A 214 20.73 -9.62 3.54
CA GLY A 214 21.67 -9.98 4.61
C GLY A 214 21.55 -9.17 5.90
N ARG A 215 20.50 -8.35 6.07
CA ARG A 215 20.16 -7.73 7.36
C ARG A 215 19.40 -8.72 8.22
N ASP A 216 19.60 -8.68 9.53
CA ASP A 216 19.02 -9.55 10.55
C ASP A 216 17.99 -8.84 11.43
N ASP A 217 17.53 -7.65 11.01
CA ASP A 217 16.58 -6.86 11.75
C ASP A 217 15.18 -7.48 11.68
N ALA A 218 14.97 -8.51 12.50
CA ALA A 218 13.70 -9.19 12.67
C ALA A 218 12.55 -8.19 12.89
N SER A 219 11.37 -8.53 12.35
CA SER A 219 10.14 -7.82 12.69
C SER A 219 9.90 -8.00 14.19
N ILE A 220 9.76 -6.89 14.91
CA ILE A 220 9.28 -6.94 16.29
C ILE A 220 7.78 -7.17 16.18
N ASP A 221 7.39 -8.44 16.22
CA ASP A 221 5.99 -8.88 16.10
C ASP A 221 5.08 -8.29 17.18
#